data_AF-A0A0H5RD20-F1
#
_entry.id   AF-A0A0H5RD20-F1
#
_cell.length_a   1.000
_cell.length_b   1.000
_cell.length_c   1.000
_cell.angle_alpha   90.00
_cell.angle_beta   90.00
_cell.angle_gamma   90.00
#
_symmetry.space_group_name_H-M   'P 1'
#
loop_
_entity.id
_entity.type
_entity.pdbx_description
1 polymer ?
#
loop_
_entity_poly.entity_id
_entity_poly.type
_entity_poly.pdbx_seq_one_letter_code
_entity_poly.pdbx_strand_id
1 'polypeptide(L)'
;MGRTALMLSGGAANGCYHVGVIKALHESRMLPKIICGASAGSIIAAWVGSMTDEDLDMMTEEGRVNLDLFPSISGAVFRKMYRLFSTGVLFDIRTLARCLRANIGDITFAEAYAKSGRVINIVVAPANTSLEVARLLNYLTTPDVVVWSAAAASSAIPYFYEAIELLMKDSNGKIVP
;
A
#
# COMPACT_ATOMS: atom_id res chain seq x y z
N MET A 1 9.12 -17.52 -20.22
CA MET A 1 8.33 -16.32 -20.59
C MET A 1 8.42 -15.31 -19.46
N GLY A 2 8.65 -14.03 -19.77
CA GLY A 2 8.78 -12.97 -18.76
C GLY A 2 7.42 -12.46 -18.29
N ARG A 3 7.35 -11.94 -17.05
CA ARG A 3 6.22 -11.17 -16.53
C ARG A 3 6.69 -9.75 -16.23
N THR A 4 5.92 -8.76 -16.64
CA THR A 4 6.18 -7.35 -16.30
C THR A 4 5.83 -7.09 -14.84
N ALA A 5 6.60 -6.23 -14.18
CA ALA A 5 6.33 -5.74 -12.84
C ALA A 5 6.33 -4.21 -12.81
N LEU A 6 5.47 -3.62 -12.00
CA LEU A 6 5.45 -2.19 -11.71
C LEU A 6 6.21 -1.93 -10.41
N MET A 7 7.26 -1.11 -10.45
CA MET A 7 8.07 -0.76 -9.29
C MET A 7 7.73 0.66 -8.80
N LEU A 8 7.18 0.76 -7.60
CA LEU A 8 6.80 2.01 -6.95
C LEU A 8 7.84 2.37 -5.88
N SER A 9 8.70 3.33 -6.19
CA SER A 9 9.74 3.80 -5.27
C SER A 9 9.20 4.77 -4.21
N GLY A 10 9.87 4.84 -3.06
CA GLY A 10 9.59 5.83 -2.01
C GLY A 10 9.92 7.27 -2.42
N GLY A 11 9.54 8.24 -1.59
CA GLY A 11 9.82 9.68 -1.74
C GLY A 11 8.60 10.56 -1.48
N ALA A 12 8.78 11.70 -0.82
CA ALA A 12 7.67 12.57 -0.37
C ALA A 12 6.80 13.10 -1.52
N ALA A 13 7.39 13.40 -2.67
CA ALA A 13 6.66 13.88 -3.85
C ALA A 13 6.00 12.77 -4.69
N ASN A 14 6.27 11.48 -4.41
CA ASN A 14 6.03 10.40 -5.37
C ASN A 14 4.64 9.75 -5.30
N GLY A 15 3.88 9.97 -4.20
CA GLY A 15 2.58 9.33 -4.01
C GLY A 15 1.56 9.65 -5.11
N CYS A 16 1.43 10.92 -5.48
CA CYS A 16 0.48 11.36 -6.51
C CYS A 16 0.88 10.90 -7.91
N TYR A 17 2.18 10.89 -8.21
CA TYR A 17 2.70 10.39 -9.50
C TYR A 17 2.37 8.90 -9.68
N HIS A 18 2.57 8.09 -8.64
CA HIS A 18 2.25 6.66 -8.70
C HIS A 18 0.78 6.41 -8.98
N VAL A 19 -0.13 7.19 -8.39
CA VAL A 19 -1.58 7.05 -8.65
C VAL A 19 -1.90 7.42 -10.10
N GLY A 20 -1.33 8.50 -10.63
CA GLY A 20 -1.51 8.88 -12.03
C GLY A 20 -1.01 7.81 -13.01
N VAL A 21 0.17 7.23 -12.74
CA VAL A 21 0.73 6.12 -13.53
C VAL A 21 -0.16 4.89 -13.49
N ILE A 22 -0.65 4.51 -12.29
CA ILE A 22 -1.54 3.36 -12.13
C ILE A 22 -2.85 3.57 -12.88
N LYS A 23 -3.43 4.77 -12.76
CA LYS A 23 -4.64 5.14 -13.51
C LYS A 23 -4.42 4.97 -15.02
N ALA A 24 -3.39 5.59 -15.57
CA ALA A 24 -3.10 5.51 -17.00
C ALA A 24 -2.86 4.07 -17.49
N LEU A 25 -2.13 3.27 -16.70
CA LEU A 25 -1.89 1.85 -17.00
C LEU A 25 -3.18 1.03 -16.91
N HIS A 26 -4.04 1.29 -15.93
CA HIS A 26 -5.31 0.58 -15.75
C HIS A 26 -6.29 0.90 -16.88
N GLU A 27 -6.47 2.17 -17.22
CA GLU A 27 -7.31 2.62 -18.34
C GLU A 27 -6.84 2.03 -19.68
N SER A 28 -5.52 1.88 -19.84
CA SER A 28 -4.94 1.24 -21.03
C SER A 28 -4.98 -0.29 -21.00
N ARG A 29 -5.52 -0.91 -19.94
CA ARG A 29 -5.50 -2.37 -19.68
C ARG A 29 -4.09 -2.97 -19.67
N MET A 30 -3.12 -2.19 -19.22
CA MET A 30 -1.68 -2.51 -19.19
C MET A 30 -1.12 -2.55 -17.75
N LEU A 31 -1.95 -2.43 -16.72
CA LEU A 31 -1.51 -2.50 -15.33
C LEU A 31 -0.90 -3.89 -15.02
N PRO A 32 0.40 -3.96 -14.68
CA PRO A 32 1.03 -5.24 -14.38
C PRO A 32 0.42 -5.93 -13.15
N LYS A 33 0.26 -7.25 -13.22
CA LYS A 33 -0.22 -8.05 -12.07
C LYS A 33 0.80 -8.16 -10.94
N ILE A 34 2.07 -7.79 -11.15
CA ILE A 34 3.10 -7.78 -10.12
C ILE A 34 3.40 -6.33 -9.78
N ILE A 35 3.16 -5.93 -8.53
CA ILE A 35 3.36 -4.58 -8.03
C ILE A 35 4.34 -4.63 -6.85
N CYS A 36 5.43 -3.90 -6.96
CA CYS A 36 6.48 -3.83 -5.95
C CYS A 36 6.51 -2.44 -5.33
N GLY A 37 6.56 -2.33 -4.01
CA GLY A 37 6.55 -1.05 -3.31
C GLY A 37 7.50 -0.99 -2.12
N ALA A 38 8.10 0.18 -1.91
CA ALA A 38 8.91 0.50 -0.74
C ALA A 38 8.58 1.90 -0.21
N SER A 39 8.53 2.07 1.11
CA SER A 39 8.18 3.36 1.76
C SER A 39 6.86 3.90 1.20
N ALA A 40 6.79 5.16 0.73
CA ALA A 40 5.59 5.73 0.12
C ALA A 40 5.00 4.86 -1.02
N GLY A 41 5.84 4.17 -1.80
CA GLY A 41 5.39 3.25 -2.85
C GLY A 41 4.74 1.98 -2.30
N SER A 42 5.09 1.54 -1.09
CA SER A 42 4.45 0.39 -0.43
C SER A 42 3.00 0.68 -0.06
N ILE A 43 2.68 1.93 0.29
CA ILE A 43 1.31 2.38 0.58
C ILE A 43 0.44 2.25 -0.67
N ILE A 44 0.94 2.75 -1.81
CA ILE A 44 0.21 2.68 -3.08
C ILE A 44 0.11 1.23 -3.58
N ALA A 45 1.18 0.44 -3.47
CA ALA A 45 1.18 -0.98 -3.82
C ALA A 45 0.17 -1.78 -2.99
N ALA A 46 0.15 -1.55 -1.68
CA ALA A 46 -0.80 -2.16 -0.75
C ALA A 46 -2.25 -1.79 -1.09
N TRP A 47 -2.51 -0.51 -1.37
CA TRP A 47 -3.85 -0.03 -1.68
C TRP A 47 -4.38 -0.63 -2.98
N VAL A 48 -3.63 -0.47 -4.08
CA VAL A 48 -4.04 -0.93 -5.42
C VAL A 48 -4.06 -2.45 -5.52
N GLY A 49 -3.11 -3.13 -4.87
CA GLY A 49 -3.09 -4.58 -4.85
C GLY A 49 -4.20 -5.22 -4.00
N SER A 50 -4.91 -4.43 -3.19
CA SER A 50 -6.05 -4.86 -2.37
C SER A 50 -7.41 -4.54 -3.01
N MET A 51 -7.40 -3.93 -4.20
CA MET A 51 -8.58 -3.53 -4.97
C MET A 51 -8.90 -4.55 -6.06
N THR A 52 -10.20 -4.76 -6.29
CA THR A 52 -10.70 -5.43 -7.50
C THR A 52 -10.51 -4.55 -8.74
N ASP A 53 -10.73 -5.10 -9.93
CA ASP A 53 -10.69 -4.30 -11.16
C ASP A 53 -11.84 -3.28 -11.17
N GLU A 54 -13.00 -3.66 -10.63
CA GLU A 54 -14.16 -2.78 -10.47
C GLU A 54 -13.87 -1.62 -9.50
N ASP A 55 -13.20 -1.90 -8.38
CA ASP A 55 -12.75 -0.85 -7.43
C ASP A 55 -11.82 0.16 -8.13
N LEU A 56 -10.95 -0.31 -9.02
CA LEU A 56 -10.04 0.54 -9.79
C LEU A 56 -10.75 1.29 -10.91
N ASP A 57 -11.70 0.68 -11.61
CA ASP A 57 -12.53 1.36 -12.60
C ASP A 57 -13.24 2.57 -11.96
N MET A 58 -13.87 2.35 -10.80
CA MET A 58 -14.50 3.43 -10.01
C MET A 58 -13.50 4.51 -9.57
N MET A 59 -12.23 4.15 -9.34
CA MET A 59 -11.16 5.11 -9.04
C MET A 59 -10.77 5.93 -10.28
N THR A 60 -10.84 5.34 -11.48
CA THR A 60 -10.33 5.94 -12.73
C THR A 60 -11.35 6.73 -13.56
N GLU A 61 -12.66 6.49 -13.40
CA GLU A 61 -13.72 7.16 -14.18
C GLU A 61 -13.54 8.68 -14.38
N GLU A 62 -13.70 9.15 -15.63
CA GLU A 62 -13.57 10.56 -16.02
C GLU A 62 -14.58 11.47 -15.30
N GLY A 63 -14.13 12.65 -14.88
CA GLY A 63 -14.93 13.61 -14.08
C GLY A 63 -14.88 13.39 -12.57
N ARG A 64 -14.29 12.28 -12.09
CA ARG A 64 -14.08 11.99 -10.65
C ARG A 64 -12.66 12.17 -10.15
N VAL A 65 -11.68 12.39 -11.05
CA VAL A 65 -10.36 12.90 -10.65
C VAL A 65 -10.42 14.42 -10.50
N ASN A 66 -11.36 14.87 -9.66
CA ASN A 66 -11.28 16.16 -9.02
C ASN A 66 -10.87 15.85 -7.59
N LEU A 67 -9.63 16.17 -7.21
CA LEU A 67 -9.08 15.88 -5.87
C LEU A 67 -10.01 16.37 -4.73
N ASP A 68 -10.90 17.31 -5.03
CA ASP A 68 -11.87 17.89 -4.10
C ASP A 68 -13.23 17.16 -4.00
N LEU A 69 -13.60 16.28 -4.95
CA LEU A 69 -14.94 15.67 -5.01
C LEU A 69 -14.94 14.15 -4.88
N PHE A 70 -14.45 13.67 -3.74
CA PHE A 70 -14.76 12.32 -3.29
C PHE A 70 -15.73 12.34 -2.11
N PRO A 71 -17.05 12.34 -2.37
CA PRO A 71 -18.03 12.04 -1.36
C PRO A 71 -18.18 10.52 -1.28
N SER A 72 -17.66 9.97 -0.18
CA SER A 72 -18.15 8.79 0.54
C SER A 72 -17.19 7.62 0.75
N ILE A 73 -16.31 7.18 -0.16
CA ILE A 73 -15.31 6.13 0.20
C ILE A 73 -13.89 6.34 -0.39
N SER A 74 -13.67 7.11 -1.46
CA SER A 74 -12.36 7.10 -2.15
C SER A 74 -11.50 8.37 -2.09
N GLY A 75 -11.92 9.44 -1.41
CA GLY A 75 -11.04 10.62 -1.35
C GLY A 75 -11.19 11.64 -0.25
N ALA A 76 -11.91 11.30 0.81
CA ALA A 76 -11.33 11.58 2.12
C ALA A 76 -9.93 10.92 2.25
N VAL A 77 -9.77 9.75 1.64
CA VAL A 77 -8.57 8.90 1.62
C VAL A 77 -7.45 9.53 0.81
N PHE A 78 -7.70 9.81 -0.47
CA PHE A 78 -6.77 10.50 -1.34
C PHE A 78 -6.42 11.88 -0.79
N ARG A 79 -7.38 12.70 -0.29
CA ARG A 79 -7.07 13.97 0.38
C ARG A 79 -6.23 13.79 1.64
N LYS A 80 -6.45 12.72 2.42
CA LYS A 80 -5.68 12.44 3.63
C LYS A 80 -4.27 11.93 3.33
N MET A 81 -4.10 11.09 2.31
CA MET A 81 -2.80 10.66 1.79
C MET A 81 -2.06 11.83 1.14
N TYR A 82 -2.73 12.60 0.28
CA TYR A 82 -2.22 13.83 -0.29
C TYR A 82 -1.77 14.79 0.82
N ARG A 83 -2.61 15.06 1.82
CA ARG A 83 -2.21 15.89 2.97
C ARG A 83 -1.05 15.29 3.75
N LEU A 84 -0.99 13.98 3.92
CA LEU A 84 0.11 13.29 4.58
C LEU A 84 1.44 13.50 3.83
N PHE A 85 1.42 13.40 2.49
CA PHE A 85 2.58 13.58 1.63
C PHE A 85 2.94 15.07 1.39
N SER A 86 1.94 15.95 1.34
CA SER A 86 2.08 17.37 0.94
C SER A 86 2.26 18.34 2.11
N THR A 87 1.60 18.12 3.26
CA THR A 87 1.64 19.08 4.39
C THR A 87 2.49 18.61 5.56
N GLY A 88 3.26 17.54 5.41
CA GLY A 88 4.19 17.10 6.45
C GLY A 88 3.51 16.69 7.75
N VAL A 89 2.30 16.11 7.71
CA VAL A 89 1.72 15.37 8.87
C VAL A 89 2.43 14.01 9.04
N LEU A 90 3.74 14.05 8.84
CA LEU A 90 4.76 13.04 9.01
C LEU A 90 5.05 12.81 10.51
N PHE A 91 4.13 13.14 11.43
CA PHE A 91 4.41 13.07 12.86
C PHE A 91 3.76 11.89 13.58
N ASP A 92 2.84 11.17 12.93
CA ASP A 92 2.19 10.03 13.57
C ASP A 92 2.00 8.84 12.62
N ILE A 93 2.97 7.93 12.67
CA ILE A 93 2.94 6.64 11.99
C ILE A 93 1.70 5.82 12.37
N ARG A 94 1.13 6.00 13.57
CA ARG A 94 -0.09 5.32 14.02
C ARG A 94 -1.33 5.89 13.32
N THR A 95 -1.36 7.18 13.02
CA THR A 95 -2.42 7.80 12.21
C THR A 95 -2.36 7.32 10.76
N LEU A 96 -1.16 7.16 10.19
CA LEU A 96 -0.99 6.51 8.89
C LEU A 96 -1.49 5.06 8.95
N ALA A 97 -1.03 4.25 9.90
CA ALA A 97 -1.48 2.86 10.08
C ALA A 97 -3.00 2.74 10.18
N ARG A 98 -3.65 3.60 10.99
CA ARG A 98 -5.13 3.64 11.10
C ARG A 98 -5.79 4.02 9.78
N CYS A 99 -5.20 4.94 9.03
CA CYS A 99 -5.69 5.29 7.70
C CYS A 99 -5.56 4.10 6.73
N LEU A 100 -4.41 3.45 6.67
CA LEU A 100 -4.19 2.29 5.81
C LEU A 100 -5.17 1.16 6.16
N ARG A 101 -5.32 0.85 7.44
CA ARG A 101 -6.28 -0.15 7.94
C ARG A 101 -7.72 0.15 7.52
N ALA A 102 -8.16 1.40 7.64
CA ALA A 102 -9.51 1.79 7.26
C ALA A 102 -9.80 1.67 5.75
N ASN A 103 -8.75 1.67 4.91
CA ASN A 103 -8.88 1.66 3.46
C ASN A 103 -8.63 0.30 2.82
N ILE A 104 -7.67 -0.44 3.35
CA ILE A 104 -7.31 -1.78 2.88
C ILE A 104 -8.18 -2.83 3.57
N GLY A 105 -8.60 -2.56 4.81
CA GLY A 105 -9.20 -3.53 5.70
C GLY A 105 -8.15 -4.45 6.31
N ASP A 106 -8.59 -5.29 7.24
CA ASP A 106 -7.73 -6.30 7.87
C ASP A 106 -7.59 -7.53 6.96
N ILE A 107 -6.99 -7.34 5.77
CA ILE A 107 -6.72 -8.42 4.83
C ILE A 107 -5.24 -8.79 4.80
N THR A 108 -4.95 -10.08 4.59
CA THR A 108 -3.60 -10.62 4.45
C THR A 108 -3.12 -10.56 3.00
N PHE A 109 -1.83 -10.83 2.76
CA PHE A 109 -1.30 -10.92 1.40
C PHE A 109 -1.99 -12.02 0.58
N ALA A 110 -2.30 -13.16 1.19
CA ALA A 110 -3.03 -14.23 0.52
C ALA A 110 -4.46 -13.80 0.15
N GLU A 111 -5.17 -13.15 1.06
CA GLU A 111 -6.52 -12.64 0.82
C GLU A 111 -6.54 -11.52 -0.22
N ALA A 112 -5.58 -10.60 -0.18
CA ALA A 112 -5.42 -9.55 -1.18
C ALA A 112 -5.17 -10.13 -2.57
N TYR A 113 -4.28 -11.13 -2.69
CA TYR A 113 -4.03 -11.84 -3.95
C TYR A 113 -5.28 -12.58 -4.45
N ALA A 114 -6.01 -13.27 -3.57
CA ALA A 114 -7.24 -13.95 -3.92
C ALA A 114 -8.33 -12.97 -4.40
N LYS A 115 -8.41 -11.78 -3.79
CA LYS A 115 -9.36 -10.73 -4.12
C LYS A 115 -9.05 -10.04 -5.46
N SER A 116 -7.79 -9.67 -5.70
CA SER A 116 -7.40 -8.79 -6.82
C SER A 116 -6.71 -9.50 -7.97
N GLY A 117 -6.17 -10.71 -7.75
CA GLY A 117 -5.27 -11.37 -8.68
C GLY A 117 -3.91 -10.67 -8.84
N ARG A 118 -3.60 -9.66 -8.02
CA ARG A 118 -2.35 -8.89 -8.06
C ARG A 118 -1.38 -9.36 -6.98
N VAL A 119 -0.15 -9.64 -7.38
CA VAL A 119 0.96 -9.97 -6.49
C VAL A 119 1.58 -8.68 -5.96
N ILE A 120 1.39 -8.41 -4.67
CA ILE A 120 2.02 -7.28 -3.99
C ILE A 120 3.32 -7.73 -3.36
N ASN A 121 4.40 -6.99 -3.59
CA ASN A 121 5.69 -7.17 -2.94
C ASN A 121 6.04 -5.92 -2.16
N ILE A 122 6.15 -6.04 -0.83
CA ILE A 122 6.51 -4.92 0.05
C ILE A 122 7.84 -5.21 0.72
N VAL A 123 8.78 -4.27 0.61
CA VAL A 123 10.08 -4.37 1.27
C VAL A 123 10.02 -3.69 2.64
N VAL A 124 10.39 -4.41 3.69
CA VAL A 124 10.47 -3.87 5.07
C VAL A 124 11.90 -3.96 5.57
N ALA A 125 12.44 -2.83 6.01
CA ALA A 125 13.74 -2.76 6.65
C ALA A 125 13.57 -2.90 8.18
N PRO A 126 14.41 -3.69 8.85
CA PRO A 126 14.40 -3.83 10.29
C PRO A 126 14.90 -2.54 10.98
N ALA A 127 14.40 -2.28 12.19
CA ALA A 127 14.74 -1.07 12.96
C ALA A 127 16.18 -1.09 13.52
N ASN A 128 16.78 -2.28 13.69
CA ASN A 128 18.14 -2.45 14.19
C ASN A 128 19.14 -2.60 13.03
N THR A 129 19.94 -1.57 12.80
CA THR A 129 20.73 -1.34 11.58
C THR A 129 22.05 -2.11 11.51
N SER A 130 22.35 -3.04 12.43
CA SER A 130 23.71 -3.60 12.54
C SER A 130 23.93 -4.90 11.77
N LEU A 131 22.90 -5.75 11.56
CA LEU A 131 23.09 -7.11 11.04
C LEU A 131 21.91 -7.71 10.24
N GLU A 132 20.74 -7.07 10.19
CA GLU A 132 19.56 -7.67 9.55
C GLU A 132 19.32 -7.15 8.11
N VAL A 133 19.02 -8.09 7.20
CA VAL A 133 18.72 -7.82 5.79
C VAL A 133 17.24 -7.42 5.63
N ALA A 134 16.96 -6.50 4.71
CA ALA A 134 15.59 -6.13 4.35
C ALA A 134 14.77 -7.36 3.91
N ARG A 135 13.52 -7.45 4.36
CA ARG A 135 12.63 -8.59 4.09
C ARG A 135 11.64 -8.22 2.99
N LEU A 136 11.45 -9.14 2.04
CA LEU A 136 10.42 -9.02 1.00
C LEU A 136 9.16 -9.79 1.44
N LEU A 137 8.06 -9.06 1.63
CA LEU A 137 6.78 -9.59 2.05
C LEU A 137 5.83 -9.71 0.85
N ASN A 138 5.23 -10.88 0.66
CA ASN A 138 4.22 -11.14 -0.36
C ASN A 138 3.39 -12.38 0.01
N TYR A 139 2.44 -12.76 -0.87
CA TYR A 139 1.55 -13.90 -0.62
C TYR A 139 2.22 -15.28 -0.63
N LEU A 140 3.45 -15.39 -1.15
CA LEU A 140 4.21 -16.64 -1.18
C LEU A 140 5.09 -16.80 0.05
N THR A 141 5.75 -15.72 0.47
CA THR A 141 6.71 -15.75 1.59
C THR A 141 6.04 -15.49 2.94
N THR A 142 4.98 -14.68 2.95
CA THR A 142 4.29 -14.22 4.16
C THR A 142 2.78 -14.10 3.90
N PRO A 143 2.08 -15.21 3.57
CA PRO A 143 0.68 -15.20 3.18
C PRO A 143 -0.25 -14.59 4.24
N ASP A 144 0.06 -14.82 5.51
CA ASP A 144 -0.81 -14.49 6.64
C ASP A 144 -0.58 -13.07 7.20
N VAL A 145 0.46 -12.37 6.72
CA VAL A 145 0.76 -10.99 7.15
C VAL A 145 -0.29 -10.03 6.61
N VAL A 146 -0.77 -9.14 7.47
CA VAL A 146 -1.78 -8.11 7.19
C VAL A 146 -1.15 -6.98 6.36
N VAL A 147 -1.72 -6.72 5.19
CA VAL A 147 -1.11 -5.86 4.15
C VAL A 147 -0.88 -4.43 4.63
N TRP A 148 -1.84 -3.83 5.36
CA TRP A 148 -1.69 -2.46 5.84
C TRP A 148 -0.55 -2.31 6.86
N SER A 149 -0.30 -3.35 7.68
CA SER A 149 0.77 -3.33 8.68
C SER A 149 2.15 -3.38 8.01
N ALA A 150 2.28 -4.18 6.93
CA ALA A 150 3.48 -4.24 6.12
C ALA A 150 3.79 -2.90 5.43
N ALA A 151 2.77 -2.22 4.88
CA ALA A 151 2.94 -0.91 4.28
C ALA A 151 3.31 0.18 5.30
N ALA A 152 2.72 0.13 6.50
CA ALA A 152 3.06 1.03 7.59
C ALA A 152 4.52 0.81 8.06
N ALA A 153 4.92 -0.44 8.28
CA ALA A 153 6.28 -0.81 8.67
C ALA A 153 7.32 -0.42 7.60
N SER A 154 7.02 -0.63 6.31
CA SER A 154 7.87 -0.20 5.19
C SER A 154 8.03 1.33 5.11
N SER A 155 7.03 2.07 5.57
CA SER A 155 7.02 3.54 5.56
C SER A 155 7.63 4.17 6.82
N ALA A 156 7.92 3.38 7.86
CA ALA A 156 8.61 3.85 9.05
C ALA A 156 10.09 4.13 8.72
N ILE A 157 10.45 5.41 8.68
CA ILE A 157 11.84 5.83 8.48
C ILE A 157 12.59 5.74 9.83
N PRO A 158 13.70 4.98 9.90
CA PRO A 158 14.52 4.92 11.11
C PRO A 158 14.89 6.33 11.61
N TYR A 159 14.95 6.52 12.93
CA TYR A 159 15.20 7.79 13.63
C TYR A 159 14.07 8.84 13.60
N PHE A 160 13.15 8.78 12.64
CA PHE A 160 12.03 9.73 12.56
C PHE A 160 10.69 9.15 13.05
N TYR A 161 10.57 7.82 13.12
CA TYR A 161 9.34 7.13 13.49
C TYR A 161 9.56 5.98 14.46
N GLU A 162 8.57 5.73 15.31
CA GLU A 162 8.46 4.47 16.04
C GLU A 162 8.32 3.32 15.03
N ALA A 163 9.01 2.21 15.31
CA ALA A 163 8.84 0.98 14.53
C ALA A 163 7.40 0.48 14.66
N ILE A 164 6.82 0.06 13.54
CA ILE A 164 5.52 -0.62 13.51
C ILE A 164 5.78 -2.11 13.43
N GLU A 165 5.17 -2.86 14.36
CA GLU A 165 5.14 -4.31 14.30
C GLU A 165 4.34 -4.79 13.09
N LEU A 166 4.89 -5.80 12.41
CA LEU A 166 4.12 -6.55 11.43
C LEU A 166 3.02 -7.32 12.17
N LEU A 167 1.83 -7.37 11.59
CA LEU A 167 0.73 -8.13 12.13
C LEU A 167 0.38 -9.26 11.17
N MET A 168 -0.07 -10.39 11.70
CA MET A 168 -0.56 -11.52 10.92
C MET A 168 -1.91 -12.02 11.45
N LYS A 169 -2.65 -12.76 10.62
CA LYS A 169 -3.80 -13.54 11.08
C LYS A 169 -3.33 -14.92 11.54
N ASP A 170 -3.75 -15.32 12.74
CA ASP A 170 -3.59 -16.70 13.19
C ASP A 170 -4.59 -17.65 12.50
N SER A 171 -4.52 -18.94 12.82
CA SER A 171 -5.43 -19.96 12.29
C SER A 171 -6.91 -19.73 12.64
N ASN A 172 -7.20 -18.87 13.63
CA ASN A 172 -8.55 -18.50 14.04
C ASN A 172 -9.02 -17.18 13.39
N GLY A 173 -8.21 -16.58 12.52
CA GLY A 173 -8.47 -15.29 11.89
C GLY A 173 -8.25 -14.09 12.81
N LYS A 174 -7.66 -14.27 14.00
CA LYS A 174 -7.35 -13.20 14.93
C LYS A 174 -6.05 -12.51 14.51
N ILE A 175 -6.04 -11.18 14.54
CA ILE A 175 -4.85 -10.39 14.26
C ILE A 175 -3.93 -10.41 15.49
N VAL A 176 -2.70 -10.86 15.29
CA VAL A 176 -1.64 -10.95 16.29
C VAL A 176 -0.33 -10.37 15.73
N PRO A 177 0.58 -9.87 16.58
CA PRO A 177 1.95 -9.53 16.17
C PRO A 177 2.74 -10.76 15.69
#